data_AF-A0A1G2FMK5-F1
#
_entry.id   AF-A0A1G2FMK5-F1
#
_cell.length_a   1.000
_cell.length_b   1.000
_cell.length_c   1.000
_cell.angle_alpha   90.00
_cell.angle_beta   90.00
_cell.angle_gamma   90.00
#
_symmetry.space_group_name_H-M   'P 1'
#
loop_
_entity.id
_entity.type
_entity.pdbx_description
1 polymer ?
#
loop_
_entity_poly.entity_id
_entity_poly.type
_entity_poly.pdbx_seq_one_letter_code
_entity_poly.pdbx_strand_id
1 'polypeptide(L)'
;MSIFRLKKYPNFQIVIDWDKPVVENYKEEWIRDYPDKEHNASYFVRLEANAMLLEKELFVSLDGGRIFIPSPRRTFKNDELVYWYDPIQIQLANIIGEYYLEKDINEFTKQQKKPILIKK
;
A
#
# COMPACT_ATOMS: atom_id res chain seq x y z
N MET A 1 -0.65 13.61 10.28
CA MET A 1 0.16 13.73 9.03
C MET A 1 1.61 13.26 9.21
N SER A 2 2.13 12.42 8.31
CA SER A 2 3.55 12.02 8.21
C SER A 2 4.19 12.52 6.91
N ILE A 3 5.46 12.93 6.99
CA ILE A 3 6.25 13.41 5.84
C ILE A 3 7.62 12.71 5.87
N PHE A 4 7.94 11.97 4.81
CA PHE A 4 9.23 11.32 4.62
C PHE A 4 10.04 12.11 3.59
N ARG A 5 11.30 12.41 3.89
CA ARG A 5 12.20 13.17 3.01
C ARG A 5 13.52 12.46 2.87
N LEU A 6 14.07 12.43 1.66
CA LEU A 6 15.40 11.91 1.43
C LEU A 6 16.42 13.05 1.59
N LYS A 7 17.39 12.91 2.50
CA LYS A 7 18.40 13.96 2.78
C LYS A 7 19.16 14.41 1.52
N LYS A 8 19.43 13.48 0.59
CA LYS A 8 20.14 13.75 -0.67
C LYS A 8 19.26 14.45 -1.72
N TYR A 9 17.94 14.32 -1.63
CA TYR A 9 16.98 14.91 -2.55
C TYR A 9 15.86 15.59 -1.74
N PRO A 10 16.15 16.72 -1.07
CA PRO A 10 15.25 17.34 -0.10
C PRO A 10 13.94 17.85 -0.73
N ASN A 11 13.96 18.03 -2.05
CA ASN A 11 12.80 18.48 -2.82
C ASN A 11 11.75 17.38 -3.01
N PHE A 12 12.13 16.11 -2.82
CA PHE A 12 11.22 14.97 -2.88
C PHE A 12 10.70 14.63 -1.49
N GLN A 13 9.39 14.46 -1.39
CA GLN A 13 8.74 14.04 -0.16
C GLN A 13 7.63 13.02 -0.43
N ILE A 14 7.47 12.09 0.50
CA ILE A 14 6.31 11.21 0.57
C ILE A 14 5.43 11.71 1.70
N VAL A 15 4.15 11.96 1.41
CA VAL A 15 3.21 12.56 2.35
C VAL A 15 2.03 11.62 2.56
N ILE A 16 1.67 11.41 3.83
CA ILE A 16 0.54 10.58 4.26
C ILE A 16 -0.29 11.38 5.27
N ASP A 17 -1.59 11.55 5.00
CA ASP A 17 -2.51 12.25 5.90
C ASP A 17 -3.38 11.23 6.66
N TRP A 18 -2.85 10.72 7.79
CA TRP A 18 -3.51 9.71 8.62
C TRP A 18 -4.84 10.15 9.23
N ASP A 19 -5.09 11.45 9.29
CA ASP A 19 -6.32 12.03 9.82
C ASP A 19 -7.44 12.04 8.75
N LYS A 20 -7.13 11.62 7.52
CA LYS A 20 -8.05 11.58 6.37
C LYS A 20 -8.02 10.22 5.68
N PRO A 21 -8.61 9.18 6.30
CA PRO A 21 -8.82 7.92 5.61
C PRO A 21 -9.67 8.14 4.35
N VAL A 22 -9.31 7.47 3.26
CA VAL A 22 -10.05 7.47 1.99
C VAL A 22 -11.28 6.57 2.11
N VAL A 23 -11.08 5.40 2.71
CA VAL A 23 -12.13 4.44 3.03
C VAL A 23 -11.81 3.88 4.41
N GLU A 24 -12.74 4.06 5.33
CA GLU A 24 -12.75 3.37 6.63
C GLU A 24 -13.37 1.99 6.47
N ASN A 25 -12.96 1.06 7.33
CA ASN A 25 -13.38 -0.33 7.25
C ASN A 25 -13.18 -0.93 5.84
N TYR A 26 -11.97 -0.74 5.30
CA TYR A 26 -11.62 -1.15 3.93
C TYR A 26 -11.76 -2.67 3.79
N LYS A 27 -12.57 -3.10 2.82
CA LYS A 27 -12.87 -4.51 2.56
C LYS A 27 -12.62 -4.83 1.09
N GLU A 28 -11.80 -5.85 0.87
CA GLU A 28 -11.46 -6.39 -0.44
C GLU A 28 -11.21 -7.90 -0.34
N GLU A 29 -11.36 -8.62 -1.46
CA GLU A 29 -11.19 -10.09 -1.46
C GLU A 29 -9.78 -10.51 -1.02
N TRP A 30 -8.75 -9.78 -1.46
CA TRP A 30 -7.36 -10.09 -1.18
C TRP A 30 -6.95 -9.94 0.30
N ILE A 31 -7.77 -9.27 1.12
CA ILE A 31 -7.56 -9.10 2.58
C ILE A 31 -8.63 -9.79 3.44
N ARG A 32 -9.53 -10.57 2.85
CA ARG A 32 -10.68 -11.15 3.58
C ARG A 32 -10.27 -12.07 4.74
N ASP A 33 -9.06 -12.62 4.67
CA ASP A 33 -8.56 -13.64 5.59
C ASP A 33 -7.75 -13.08 6.77
N TYR A 34 -7.59 -11.76 6.88
CA TYR A 34 -6.95 -11.15 8.04
C TYR A 34 -7.82 -11.27 9.31
N PRO A 35 -7.21 -11.40 10.51
CA PRO A 35 -7.93 -11.53 11.76
C PRO A 35 -8.83 -10.32 12.05
N ASP A 36 -8.27 -9.11 11.94
CA ASP A 36 -9.03 -7.87 12.04
C ASP A 36 -9.60 -7.47 10.68
N LYS A 37 -10.93 -7.40 10.61
CA LYS A 37 -11.69 -7.09 9.40
C LYS A 37 -12.41 -5.75 9.48
N GLU A 38 -12.43 -5.13 10.65
CA GLU A 38 -13.27 -3.97 10.94
C GLU A 38 -12.45 -2.69 11.13
N HIS A 39 -11.17 -2.80 11.50
CA HIS A 39 -10.27 -1.64 11.68
C HIS A 39 -9.26 -1.45 10.55
N ASN A 40 -9.62 -1.89 9.34
CA ASN A 40 -8.81 -1.64 8.15
C ASN A 40 -9.13 -0.25 7.60
N ALA A 41 -8.12 0.52 7.21
CA ALA A 41 -8.32 1.85 6.64
C ALA A 41 -7.38 2.08 5.46
N SER A 42 -7.82 2.86 4.48
CA SER A 42 -7.00 3.21 3.33
C SER A 42 -6.62 4.69 3.33
N TYR A 43 -5.43 5.00 2.83
CA TYR A 43 -4.84 6.34 2.83
C TYR A 43 -4.17 6.62 1.49
N PHE A 44 -4.22 7.88 1.04
CA PHE A 44 -3.40 8.28 -0.09
C PHE A 44 -1.96 8.53 0.37
N VAL A 45 -1.04 7.81 -0.24
CA VAL A 45 0.39 8.08 -0.23
C VAL A 45 0.71 8.95 -1.43
N ARG A 46 1.20 10.16 -1.18
CA ARG A 46 1.53 11.13 -2.23
C ARG A 46 3.03 11.29 -2.34
N LEU A 47 3.59 11.05 -3.52
CA LEU A 47 4.94 11.43 -3.86
C LEU A 47 4.91 12.82 -4.47
N GLU A 48 5.62 13.76 -3.86
CA GLU A 48 5.66 15.15 -4.29
C GLU A 48 7.10 15.59 -4.56
N ALA A 49 7.29 16.47 -5.54
CA ALA A 49 8.55 17.18 -5.77
C ALA A 49 8.29 18.67 -5.92
N ASN A 50 9.00 19.51 -5.16
CA ASN A 50 8.81 20.97 -5.17
C ASN A 50 7.32 21.38 -4.99
N ALA A 51 6.60 20.69 -4.09
CA ALA A 51 5.15 20.84 -3.86
C ALA A 51 4.24 20.49 -5.06
N MET A 52 4.78 19.90 -6.12
CA MET A 52 4.00 19.30 -7.21
C MET A 52 3.75 17.82 -6.93
N LEU A 53 2.50 17.37 -7.07
CA LEU A 53 2.15 15.96 -7.00
C LEU A 53 2.73 15.23 -8.22
N LEU A 54 3.61 14.26 -7.97
CA LEU A 54 4.16 13.39 -9.00
C LEU A 54 3.35 12.11 -9.13
N GLU A 55 3.11 11.43 -8.00
CA GLU A 55 2.37 10.17 -7.96
C GLU A 55 1.46 10.11 -6.73
N LYS A 56 0.38 9.33 -6.86
CA LYS A 56 -0.58 9.12 -5.79
C LYS A 56 -1.04 7.67 -5.76
N GLU A 57 -0.72 6.99 -4.68
CA GLU A 57 -1.06 5.58 -4.47
C GLU A 57 -2.02 5.41 -3.30
N LEU A 58 -2.94 4.45 -3.42
CA LEU A 58 -3.78 4.05 -2.29
C LEU A 58 -3.03 2.98 -1.49
N PHE A 59 -2.73 3.26 -0.23
CA PHE A 59 -2.21 2.28 0.72
C PHE A 59 -3.29 1.87 1.71
N VAL A 60 -3.14 0.70 2.29
CA VAL A 60 -4.07 0.10 3.24
C VAL A 60 -3.31 -0.24 4.51
N SER A 61 -3.84 0.25 5.62
CA SER A 61 -3.48 -0.13 6.98
C SER A 61 -4.35 -1.34 7.37
N LEU A 62 -3.71 -2.46 7.69
CA LEU A 62 -4.32 -3.75 7.97
C LEU A 62 -3.92 -4.28 9.36
N ASP A 63 -4.72 -5.20 9.89
CA ASP A 63 -4.47 -5.91 11.16
C ASP A 63 -4.19 -4.96 12.34
N GLY A 64 -5.08 -3.97 12.53
CA GLY A 64 -4.92 -2.96 13.58
C GLY A 64 -3.74 -2.01 13.36
N GLY A 65 -3.27 -1.88 12.12
CA GLY A 65 -2.17 -0.98 11.73
C GLY A 65 -0.77 -1.59 11.78
N ARG A 66 -0.65 -2.92 11.92
CA ARG A 66 0.65 -3.62 11.87
C ARG A 66 1.22 -3.73 10.46
N ILE A 67 0.36 -3.62 9.46
CA ILE A 67 0.72 -3.77 8.06
C ILE A 67 0.26 -2.52 7.33
N PHE A 68 1.15 -1.89 6.59
CA PHE A 68 0.85 -0.74 5.76
C PHE A 68 1.47 -0.91 4.37
N ILE A 69 0.63 -1.20 3.39
CA ILE A 69 1.06 -1.60 2.05
C ILE A 69 0.16 -1.00 0.96
N PRO A 70 0.62 -0.89 -0.30
CA PRO A 70 -0.25 -0.47 -1.39
C PRO A 70 -1.44 -1.43 -1.55
N SER A 71 -2.61 -0.87 -1.88
CA SER A 71 -3.70 -1.65 -2.44
C SER A 71 -3.27 -2.14 -3.83
N PRO A 72 -3.24 -3.46 -4.08
CA PRO A 72 -2.79 -3.98 -5.36
C PRO A 72 -3.69 -3.49 -6.49
N ARG A 73 -3.08 -3.28 -7.66
CA ARG A 73 -3.87 -3.15 -8.89
C ARG A 73 -4.69 -4.42 -9.09
N ARG A 74 -5.81 -4.29 -9.79
CA ARG A 74 -6.68 -5.41 -10.10
C ARG A 74 -7.28 -5.31 -11.49
N THR A 75 -7.61 -6.46 -12.04
CA THR A 75 -8.39 -6.60 -13.28
C THR A 75 -9.18 -7.90 -13.22
N PHE A 76 -10.24 -7.98 -14.02
CA PHE A 76 -10.96 -9.22 -14.24
C PHE A 76 -10.32 -9.99 -15.40
N LYS A 77 -10.02 -11.27 -15.19
CA LYS A 77 -9.55 -12.18 -16.23
C LYS A 77 -10.30 -13.49 -16.06
N ASN A 78 -11.08 -13.88 -17.08
CA ASN A 78 -11.91 -15.10 -17.05
C ASN A 78 -12.80 -15.16 -15.80
N ASP A 79 -13.51 -14.06 -15.50
CA ASP A 79 -14.37 -13.89 -14.31
C ASP A 79 -13.67 -13.98 -12.94
N GLU A 80 -12.34 -14.01 -12.91
CA GLU A 80 -11.55 -13.96 -11.67
C GLU A 80 -10.84 -12.63 -11.50
N LEU A 81 -10.81 -12.11 -10.27
CA LEU A 81 -9.97 -10.97 -9.89
C LEU A 81 -8.51 -11.40 -9.81
N VAL A 82 -7.69 -10.77 -10.64
CA VAL A 82 -6.23 -10.91 -10.64
C VAL A 82 -5.62 -9.64 -10.05
N TYR A 83 -4.74 -9.83 -9.06
CA TYR A 83 -4.08 -8.74 -8.34
C TYR A 83 -2.59 -8.65 -8.71
N TRP A 84 -2.06 -7.43 -8.78
CA TRP A 84 -0.62 -7.24 -8.94
C TRP A 84 -0.13 -5.91 -8.35
N TYR A 85 1.17 -5.88 -8.02
CA TYR A 85 1.91 -4.65 -7.77
C TYR A 85 2.71 -4.26 -8.99
N ASP A 86 2.66 -2.98 -9.34
CA ASP A 86 3.53 -2.37 -10.35
C ASP A 86 4.83 -1.84 -9.72
N PRO A 87 5.83 -1.43 -10.52
CA PRO A 87 7.12 -0.98 -9.99
C PRO A 87 7.04 0.21 -9.03
N ILE A 88 6.11 1.16 -9.24
CA ILE A 88 6.00 2.33 -8.36
C ILE A 88 5.43 1.95 -6.99
N GLN A 89 4.42 1.06 -6.96
CA GLN A 89 3.89 0.52 -5.71
C GLN A 89 4.97 -0.23 -4.91
N ILE A 90 5.79 -1.04 -5.58
CA ILE A 90 6.89 -1.77 -4.96
C ILE A 90 7.94 -0.81 -4.38
N GLN A 91 8.33 0.22 -5.15
CA GLN A 91 9.31 1.21 -4.69
C GLN A 91 8.82 1.98 -3.48
N LEU A 92 7.56 2.45 -3.49
CA LEU A 92 6.98 3.14 -2.35
C LEU A 92 6.89 2.22 -1.12
N ALA A 93 6.44 0.97 -1.30
CA ALA A 93 6.37 0.00 -0.21
C ALA A 93 7.74 -0.31 0.40
N ASN A 94 8.81 -0.35 -0.39
CA ASN A 94 10.17 -0.53 0.13
C ASN A 94 10.67 0.66 0.97
N ILE A 95 10.07 1.85 0.84
CA ILE A 95 10.47 3.06 1.57
C ILE A 95 9.61 3.27 2.81
N ILE A 96 8.30 3.10 2.69
CA ILE A 96 7.31 3.45 3.72
C ILE A 96 6.42 2.28 4.15
N GLY A 97 6.60 1.10 3.57
CA GLY A 97 5.77 -0.05 3.88
C GLY A 97 6.07 -0.58 5.28
N GLU A 98 5.01 -1.01 5.96
CA GLU A 98 5.09 -1.69 7.26
C GLU A 98 4.57 -3.11 7.10
N TYR A 99 5.24 -4.06 7.74
CA TYR A 99 5.00 -5.50 7.62
C TYR A 99 5.00 -6.12 9.01
N TYR A 100 4.20 -7.16 9.22
CA TYR A 100 4.08 -7.79 10.54
C TYR A 100 5.14 -8.86 10.76
N LEU A 101 5.09 -9.95 9.98
CA LEU A 101 6.08 -11.03 10.04
C LEU A 101 7.02 -11.02 8.85
N GLU A 102 6.62 -10.33 7.78
CA GLU A 102 7.30 -10.28 6.51
C GLU A 102 8.37 -9.20 6.50
N LYS A 103 9.40 -9.38 5.68
CA LYS A 103 10.48 -8.39 5.56
C LYS A 103 10.19 -7.30 4.55
N ASP A 104 9.43 -7.64 3.51
CA ASP A 104 9.16 -6.77 2.37
C ASP A 104 7.90 -7.20 1.61
N ILE A 105 7.55 -6.44 0.58
CA ILE A 105 6.37 -6.70 -0.27
C ILE A 105 6.46 -8.04 -1.01
N ASN A 106 7.66 -8.53 -1.34
CA ASN A 106 7.84 -9.82 -2.02
C ASN A 106 7.56 -10.98 -1.07
N GLU A 107 7.92 -10.86 0.20
CA GLU A 107 7.57 -11.85 1.21
C GLU A 107 6.08 -11.78 1.58
N PHE A 108 5.54 -10.56 1.74
CA PHE A 108 4.11 -10.31 1.95
C PHE A 108 3.23 -11.02 0.91
N THR A 109 3.55 -10.85 -0.37
CA THR A 109 2.79 -11.47 -1.47
C THR A 109 2.81 -13.00 -1.46
N LYS A 110 3.90 -13.63 -0.96
CA LYS A 110 3.98 -15.09 -0.84
C LYS A 110 3.11 -15.65 0.28
N GLN A 111 2.81 -14.84 1.30
CA GLN A 111 2.00 -15.25 2.43
C GLN A 111 0.49 -15.02 2.19
N GLN A 112 0.12 -14.31 1.13
CA GLN A 112 -1.28 -14.08 0.79
C GLN A 112 -1.97 -15.36 0.29
N LYS A 113 -3.16 -15.63 0.81
CA LYS A 113 -4.02 -16.71 0.32
C LYS A 113 -4.55 -16.44 -1.09
N LYS A 114 -4.89 -15.19 -1.40
CA LYS A 114 -5.21 -14.76 -2.77
C LYS A 114 -3.90 -14.36 -3.46
N PRO A 115 -3.55 -14.95 -4.62
CA PRO A 115 -2.31 -14.60 -5.31
C PRO A 115 -2.26 -13.13 -5.71
N ILE A 116 -1.15 -12.46 -5.37
CA ILE A 116 -0.81 -11.11 -5.83
C ILE A 116 0.51 -11.20 -6.58
N LEU A 117 0.52 -10.77 -7.84
CA LEU A 117 1.69 -10.85 -8.70
C LEU A 117 2.61 -9.63 -8.51
N ILE A 118 3.91 -9.83 -8.73
CA ILE A 118 4.90 -8.75 -8.79
C ILE A 118 5.24 -8.49 -10.27
N LYS A 119 4.93 -7.29 -10.77
CA LYS A 119 5.40 -6.85 -12.10
C LYS A 119 6.72 -6.09 -11.93
N LYS A 120 7.75 -6.58 -12.62
CA LYS A 120 9.07 -5.96 -12.69
C LYS A 120 9.13 -4.96 -13.83
#